data_AF-A0AAP7FR24-F1
#
_entry.id   AF-A0AAP7FR24-F1
#
_cell.length_a   1.000
_cell.length_b   1.000
_cell.length_c   1.000
_cell.angle_alpha   90.00
_cell.angle_beta   90.00
_cell.angle_gamma   90.00
#
_symmetry.space_group_name_H-M   'P 1'
#
loop_
_entity.id
_entity.type
_entity.pdbx_description
1 polymer ?
#
loop_
_entity_poly.entity_id
_entity_poly.type
_entity_poly.pdbx_seq_one_letter_code
_entity_poly.pdbx_strand_id
1 'polypeptide(L)'
;MAKLIGGALGLASLLYYLLGMLNSWQDLSFGAKVVFLFVPSIFLTIAILAVTAIAGILAQRLYHRVSGTQIKNEYDFLESKVATGLIMPVWLAIGLGLYNIIENIFG
;
A
#
# COMPACT_ATOMS: atom_id res chain seq x y z
N MET A 1 27.89 -16.91 -1.58
CA MET A 1 27.90 -15.77 -2.52
C MET A 1 26.93 -15.93 -3.69
N ALA A 2 26.79 -17.13 -4.30
CA ALA A 2 25.86 -17.35 -5.42
C ALA A 2 24.40 -16.92 -5.14
N LYS A 3 23.89 -17.10 -3.91
CA LYS A 3 22.54 -16.65 -3.52
C LYS A 3 22.37 -15.12 -3.51
N LEU A 4 23.41 -14.38 -3.14
CA LEU A 4 23.39 -12.90 -3.13
C LEU A 4 23.48 -12.36 -4.56
N ILE A 5 24.29 -12.99 -5.42
CA ILE A 5 24.42 -12.62 -6.83
C ILE A 5 23.13 -12.93 -7.59
N GLY A 6 22.53 -14.10 -7.37
CA GLY A 6 21.24 -14.46 -7.96
C GLY A 6 20.11 -13.54 -7.51
N GLY A 7 20.08 -13.15 -6.22
CA GLY A 7 19.13 -12.17 -5.70
C GLY A 7 19.31 -10.77 -6.31
N ALA A 8 20.57 -10.32 -6.45
CA ALA A 8 20.87 -9.03 -7.06
C ALA A 8 20.52 -8.99 -8.55
N LEU A 9 20.80 -10.06 -9.31
CA LEU A 9 20.42 -10.17 -10.72
C LEU A 9 18.90 -10.24 -10.90
N GLY A 10 18.18 -10.95 -10.02
CA GLY A 10 16.73 -10.99 -10.01
C GLY A 10 16.10 -9.63 -9.68
N LEU A 11 16.67 -8.88 -8.74
CA LEU A 11 16.24 -7.51 -8.45
C LEU A 11 16.53 -6.57 -9.62
N ALA A 12 17.70 -6.68 -10.25
CA ALA A 12 18.08 -5.86 -11.40
C ALA A 12 17.17 -6.13 -12.61
N SER A 13 16.84 -7.40 -12.90
CA SER A 13 15.93 -7.75 -13.99
C SER A 13 14.50 -7.28 -13.72
N LEU A 14 14.05 -7.36 -12.47
CA LEU A 14 12.74 -6.86 -12.05
C LEU A 14 12.67 -5.33 -12.15
N LEU A 15 13.71 -4.61 -11.74
CA LEU A 15 13.82 -3.17 -11.91
C LEU A 15 13.85 -2.77 -13.40
N TYR A 16 14.61 -3.49 -14.22
CA TYR A 16 14.64 -3.25 -15.66
C TYR A 16 13.26 -3.43 -16.30
N TYR A 17 12.54 -4.49 -15.93
CA TYR A 17 11.18 -4.75 -16.41
C TYR A 17 10.20 -3.64 -15.99
N LEU A 18 10.24 -3.22 -14.72
CA LEU A 18 9.40 -2.14 -14.19
C LEU A 18 9.66 -0.81 -14.91
N LEU A 19 10.94 -0.44 -15.07
CA LEU A 19 11.33 0.79 -15.75
C LEU A 19 10.97 0.74 -17.25
N GLY A 20 11.13 -0.41 -17.89
CA GLY A 20 10.70 -0.63 -19.27
C GLY A 20 9.20 -0.40 -19.45
N MET A 21 8.37 -0.96 -18.57
CA MET A 21 6.93 -0.75 -18.59
C MET A 21 6.52 0.70 -18.32
N LEU A 22 7.23 1.41 -17.43
CA LEU A 22 7.01 2.83 -17.18
C LEU A 22 7.41 3.69 -18.39
N ASN A 23 8.48 3.33 -19.11
CA ASN A 23 8.93 4.07 -20.29
C ASN A 23 7.99 3.87 -21.49
N SER A 24 7.41 2.69 -21.64
CA SER A 24 6.39 2.41 -22.67
C SER A 24 4.97 2.60 -22.16
N TRP A 25 4.76 3.38 -21.09
CA TRP A 25 3.45 3.52 -20.43
C TRP A 25 2.36 3.93 -21.43
N GLN A 26 2.66 4.85 -22.34
CA GLN A 26 1.72 5.31 -23.38
C GLN A 26 1.29 4.21 -24.35
N ASP A 27 2.20 3.30 -24.70
CA ASP A 27 1.96 2.23 -25.66
C ASP A 27 1.29 0.99 -25.01
N LEU A 28 1.20 0.97 -23.67
CA LEU A 28 0.53 -0.10 -22.96
C LEU A 28 -0.98 -0.03 -23.16
N SER A 29 -1.56 -1.18 -23.53
CA SER A 29 -3.01 -1.33 -23.52
C SER A 29 -3.57 -1.05 -22.12
N PHE A 30 -4.81 -0.55 -22.06
CA PHE A 30 -5.47 -0.24 -20.80
C PHE A 30 -5.46 -1.44 -19.82
N GLY A 31 -5.66 -2.66 -20.32
CA GLY A 31 -5.59 -3.87 -19.50
C GLY A 31 -4.21 -4.12 -18.87
N ALA A 32 -3.12 -3.85 -19.61
CA ALA A 32 -1.76 -3.97 -19.09
C ALA A 32 -1.46 -2.91 -18.03
N LYS A 33 -1.91 -1.66 -18.23
CA LYS A 33 -1.81 -0.57 -17.23
C LYS A 33 -2.50 -0.96 -15.92
N VAL A 34 -3.71 -1.53 -16.00
CA VAL A 34 -4.48 -1.97 -14.83
C VAL A 34 -3.76 -3.08 -14.06
N VAL A 35 -3.28 -4.12 -14.74
CA VAL A 35 -2.59 -5.24 -14.08
C VAL A 35 -1.29 -4.79 -13.41
N PHE A 36 -0.52 -3.93 -14.07
CA PHE A 36 0.71 -3.36 -13.53
C PHE A 36 0.47 -2.55 -12.25
N LEU A 37 -0.64 -1.81 -12.18
CA LEU A 37 -1.03 -0.98 -11.04
C LEU A 37 -1.74 -1.77 -9.92
N PHE A 38 -2.39 -2.87 -10.27
CA PHE A 38 -3.15 -3.69 -9.34
C PHE A 38 -2.27 -4.21 -8.20
N VAL A 39 -1.12 -4.80 -8.54
CA VAL A 39 -0.23 -5.40 -7.54
C VAL A 39 0.32 -4.34 -6.55
N PRO A 40 0.90 -3.22 -7.00
CA PRO A 40 1.32 -2.12 -6.11
C PRO A 40 0.17 -1.58 -5.25
N SER A 41 -1.03 -1.43 -5.82
CA SER A 41 -2.18 -0.88 -5.08
C SER A 41 -2.61 -1.73 -3.89
N ILE A 42 -2.49 -3.06 -3.97
CA ILE A 42 -2.78 -3.97 -2.84
C ILE A 42 -1.80 -3.71 -1.71
N PHE A 43 -0.49 -3.69 -1.99
CA PHE A 43 0.53 -3.46 -0.97
C PHE A 43 0.39 -2.07 -0.33
N LEU A 44 0.08 -1.05 -1.12
CA LEU A 44 -0.14 0.30 -0.62
C LEU A 44 -1.38 0.38 0.29
N THR A 45 -2.44 -0.36 -0.06
CA THR A 45 -3.65 -0.45 0.76
C THR A 45 -3.36 -1.12 2.09
N ILE A 46 -2.64 -2.25 2.09
CA ILE A 46 -2.22 -2.93 3.31
C ILE A 46 -1.36 -1.99 4.17
N ALA A 47 -0.43 -1.25 3.57
CA ALA A 47 0.42 -0.30 4.28
C ALA A 47 -0.40 0.83 4.94
N ILE A 48 -1.35 1.42 4.22
CA ILE A 48 -2.23 2.47 4.76
C ILE A 48 -3.12 1.95 5.89
N LEU A 49 -3.66 0.74 5.74
CA LEU A 49 -4.44 0.09 6.80
C LEU A 49 -3.57 -0.22 8.03
N ALA A 50 -2.34 -0.67 7.83
CA ALA A 50 -1.41 -0.91 8.93
C ALA A 50 -1.04 0.40 9.65
N VAL A 51 -0.75 1.47 8.91
CA VAL A 51 -0.43 2.79 9.49
C VAL A 51 -1.62 3.36 10.25
N THR A 52 -2.84 3.28 9.70
CA THR A 52 -4.05 3.77 10.37
C THR A 52 -4.37 2.97 11.63
N ALA A 53 -4.15 1.65 11.62
CA ALA A 53 -4.25 0.82 12.81
C ALA A 53 -3.24 1.23 13.89
N ILE A 54 -1.96 1.36 13.53
CA ILE A 54 -0.88 1.77 14.46
C ILE A 54 -1.14 3.17 15.02
N ALA A 55 -1.55 4.12 14.17
CA ALA A 55 -1.90 5.47 14.59
C ALA A 55 -3.10 5.48 15.56
N GLY A 56 -4.08 4.59 15.34
CA GLY A 56 -5.20 4.38 16.26
C GLY A 56 -4.75 3.93 17.65
N ILE A 57 -3.85 2.94 17.72
CA ILE A 57 -3.26 2.46 18.98
C ILE A 57 -2.51 3.59 19.69
N LEU A 58 -1.67 4.32 18.95
CA LEU A 58 -0.88 5.42 19.49
C LEU A 58 -1.77 6.56 20.02
N ALA A 59 -2.83 6.92 19.29
CA ALA A 59 -3.79 7.92 19.70
C ALA A 59 -4.53 7.51 20.98
N GLN A 60 -4.95 6.25 21.09
CA GLN A 60 -5.56 5.73 22.31
C GLN A 60 -4.58 5.72 23.49
N ARG A 61 -3.34 5.30 23.28
CA ARG A 61 -2.29 5.35 24.32
C ARG A 61 -2.02 6.78 24.79
N LEU A 62 -1.95 7.74 23.88
CA LEU A 62 -1.82 9.17 24.21
C LEU A 62 -3.03 9.67 24.99
N TYR A 63 -4.24 9.33 24.55
CA TYR A 63 -5.48 9.74 25.21
C TYR A 63 -5.57 9.18 26.64
N HIS A 64 -5.26 7.90 26.85
CA HIS A 64 -5.27 7.30 28.19
C HIS A 64 -4.19 7.87 29.10
N ARG A 65 -3.01 8.19 28.55
CA ARG A 65 -1.94 8.84 29.32
C ARG A 65 -2.35 10.23 29.81
N VAL A 66 -3.13 10.97 29.01
CA VAL A 66 -3.65 12.29 29.37
C VAL A 66 -4.87 12.19 30.29
N SER A 67 -5.73 11.18 30.09
CA SER A 67 -6.99 10.98 30.81
C SER A 67 -6.85 10.23 32.15
N GLY A 68 -5.71 9.57 32.43
CA GLY A 68 -5.47 8.83 33.67
C GLY A 68 -6.32 7.56 33.85
N THR A 69 -6.91 7.05 32.77
CA THR A 69 -7.82 5.89 32.77
C THR A 69 -7.08 4.59 32.45
N GLN A 70 -7.37 3.50 33.17
CA GLN A 70 -6.75 2.17 32.92
C GLN A 70 -7.35 1.48 31.69
N ILE A 71 -6.47 0.89 30.89
CA ILE A 71 -6.77 0.26 29.60
C ILE A 71 -7.44 -1.10 29.84
N LYS A 72 -8.71 -1.25 29.45
CA LYS A 72 -9.44 -2.53 29.57
C LYS A 72 -9.46 -3.38 28.30
N ASN A 73 -9.02 -2.86 27.16
CA ASN A 73 -8.65 -3.64 25.98
C ASN A 73 -8.00 -2.71 24.94
N GLU A 74 -6.68 -2.77 24.84
CA GLU A 74 -5.87 -1.94 23.93
C GLU A 74 -6.15 -2.24 22.43
N TYR A 75 -6.90 -3.32 22.15
CA TYR A 75 -7.16 -3.85 20.82
C TYR A 75 -8.66 -3.96 20.46
N ASP A 76 -9.58 -3.53 21.35
CA ASP A 76 -11.04 -3.52 21.06
C ASP A 76 -11.36 -2.70 19.80
N PHE A 77 -10.56 -1.66 19.54
CA PHE A 77 -10.72 -0.82 18.35
C PHE A 77 -10.35 -1.54 17.05
N LEU A 78 -9.51 -2.58 17.07
CA LEU A 78 -9.21 -3.40 15.89
C LEU A 78 -10.40 -4.29 15.54
N GLU A 79 -11.05 -4.87 16.54
CA GLU A 79 -12.24 -5.71 16.33
C GLU A 79 -13.40 -4.92 15.73
N SER A 80 -13.58 -3.64 16.10
CA SER A 80 -14.68 -2.81 15.60
C SER A 80 -14.39 -2.11 14.26
N LYS A 81 -13.12 -1.84 13.91
CA LYS A 81 -12.74 -1.05 12.71
C LYS A 81 -12.26 -1.86 11.52
N VAL A 82 -12.00 -3.15 11.67
CA VAL A 82 -11.70 -4.06 10.54
C VAL A 82 -12.95 -4.32 9.67
N ALA A 83 -14.03 -3.55 9.87
CA ALA A 83 -15.20 -3.45 8.99
C ALA A 83 -14.78 -3.49 7.51
N THR A 84 -14.93 -4.68 6.95
CA THR A 84 -14.41 -5.15 5.67
C THR A 84 -14.89 -4.29 4.49
N GLY A 85 -15.94 -3.49 4.72
CA GLY A 85 -16.53 -2.58 3.75
C GLY A 85 -15.68 -1.35 3.37
N LEU A 86 -14.71 -0.92 4.19
CA LEU A 86 -13.84 0.23 3.86
C LEU A 86 -12.60 -0.13 3.06
N ILE A 87 -12.25 -1.42 3.00
CA ILE A 87 -11.06 -1.90 2.28
C ILE A 87 -11.21 -1.62 0.78
N MET A 88 -12.39 -1.90 0.21
CA MET A 88 -12.61 -1.77 -1.23
C MET A 88 -12.62 -0.30 -1.72
N PRO A 89 -13.29 0.65 -1.05
CA PRO A 89 -13.18 2.07 -1.39
C PRO A 89 -11.76 2.61 -1.27
N VAL A 90 -11.03 2.25 -0.20
CA VAL A 90 -9.64 2.68 -0.01
C VAL A 90 -8.74 2.12 -1.10
N TRP A 91 -8.91 0.84 -1.44
CA TRP A 91 -8.15 0.19 -2.51
C TRP A 91 -8.42 0.82 -3.89
N LEU A 92 -9.68 1.12 -4.21
CA LEU A 92 -10.05 1.80 -5.45
C LEU A 92 -9.47 3.22 -5.50
N ALA A 93 -9.56 3.99 -4.40
CA ALA A 93 -9.00 5.34 -4.32
C ALA A 93 -7.47 5.34 -4.53
N ILE A 94 -6.78 4.36 -3.95
CA ILE A 94 -5.33 4.15 -4.12
C ILE A 94 -5.01 3.75 -5.56
N GLY A 95 -5.74 2.80 -6.14
CA GLY A 95 -5.53 2.36 -7.53
C GLY A 95 -5.71 3.49 -8.53
N LEU A 96 -6.78 4.28 -8.38
CA LEU A 96 -7.03 5.47 -9.20
C LEU A 96 -5.98 6.57 -8.96
N GLY A 97 -5.57 6.77 -7.71
CA GLY A 97 -4.50 7.73 -7.38
C GLY A 97 -3.18 7.35 -8.03
N LEU A 98 -2.78 6.08 -7.94
CA LEU A 98 -1.58 5.56 -8.60
C LEU A 98 -1.67 5.69 -10.12
N TYR A 99 -2.82 5.37 -10.71
CA TYR A 99 -3.05 5.57 -12.13
C TYR A 99 -2.82 7.04 -12.54
N ASN A 100 -3.46 7.99 -11.86
CA ASN A 100 -3.31 9.41 -12.17
C ASN A 100 -1.87 9.91 -11.98
N ILE A 101 -1.16 9.44 -10.95
CA ILE A 101 0.24 9.83 -10.72
C ILE A 101 1.12 9.34 -11.86
N ILE A 102 1.01 8.06 -12.25
CA ILE A 102 1.82 7.51 -13.35
C ILE A 102 1.43 8.16 -14.68
N GLU A 103 0.14 8.35 -14.95
CA GLU A 103 -0.36 9.00 -16.16
C GLU A 103 0.04 10.48 -16.22
N ASN A 104 0.30 11.18 -15.11
CA ASN A 104 0.77 12.57 -15.16
C ASN A 104 2.29 12.70 -15.27
N ILE A 105 3.04 11.67 -14.86
CA ILE A 105 4.52 11.68 -14.88
C ILE A 105 5.08 11.05 -16.16
N PHE A 106 4.43 9.99 -16.64
CA PHE A 106 4.80 9.24 -17.85
C PHE A 106 3.75 9.42 -18.98
N GLY A 107 2.79 10.32 -18.73
CA GLY A 107 1.82 10.96 -19.64
C GLY A 107 2.44 11.77 -20.75
#